data_AF-A0A357CIZ5-F1
#
_entry.id   AF-A0A357CIZ5-F1
#
_cell.length_a   1.000
_cell.length_b   1.000
_cell.length_c   1.000
_cell.angle_alpha   90.00
_cell.angle_beta   90.00
_cell.angle_gamma   90.00
#
_symmetry.space_group_name_H-M   'P 1'
#
loop_
_entity.id
_entity.type
_entity.pdbx_description
1 polymer ?
#
loop_
_entity_poly.entity_id
_entity_poly.type
_entity_poly.pdbx_seq_one_letter_code
_entity_poly.pdbx_strand_id
1 'polypeptide(L)'
;PPHFWALALLRADDYARAGVPMLPVVKGADATRLQILIYSLILAPLGMLPALLGFGGVLYAVCSFVLGALFVVFAVACYRERVGEAADRAAKHLFAYSVLYLFLLFAVILVEQGFGIDGGALPLIWAS
;
A
#
# COMPACT_ATOMS: atom_id res chain seq x y z
N PRO A 1 -5.49 -7.03 -3.00
CA PRO A 1 -4.60 -5.87 -2.75
C PRO A 1 -5.41 -4.75 -2.06
N PRO A 2 -4.81 -3.95 -1.16
CA PRO A 2 -5.53 -2.95 -0.35
C PRO A 2 -6.30 -1.93 -1.18
N HIS A 3 -5.76 -1.55 -2.34
CA HIS A 3 -6.43 -0.77 -3.40
C HIS A 3 -7.83 -1.31 -3.76
N PHE A 4 -7.94 -2.59 -4.13
CA PHE A 4 -9.20 -3.16 -4.60
C PHE A 4 -10.24 -3.25 -3.48
N TRP A 5 -9.80 -3.57 -2.27
CA TRP A 5 -10.69 -3.69 -1.11
C TRP A 5 -11.22 -2.33 -0.65
N ALA A 6 -10.41 -1.27 -0.71
CA ALA A 6 -10.87 0.09 -0.41
C ALA A 6 -11.93 0.58 -1.41
N LEU A 7 -11.78 0.25 -2.70
CA LEU A 7 -12.80 0.53 -3.71
C LEU A 7 -14.07 -0.31 -3.49
N ALA A 8 -13.92 -1.58 -3.13
CA ALA A 8 -15.03 -2.46 -2.81
C ALA A 8 -15.85 -1.96 -1.62
N LEU A 9 -15.21 -1.36 -0.60
CA LEU A 9 -15.88 -0.70 0.52
C LEU A 9 -16.76 0.47 0.07
N LEU A 10 -16.25 1.30 -0.85
CA LEU A 10 -16.95 2.48 -1.36
C LEU A 10 -18.10 2.15 -2.31
N ARG A 11 -18.05 1.00 -2.97
CA ARG A 11 -19.04 0.56 -3.97
C ARG A 11 -19.82 -0.68 -3.52
N ALA A 12 -19.83 -0.96 -2.21
CA ALA A 12 -20.42 -2.17 -1.66
C ALA A 12 -21.90 -2.32 -2.05
N ASP A 13 -22.68 -1.23 -2.00
CA ASP A 13 -24.10 -1.23 -2.37
C ASP A 13 -24.32 -1.49 -3.86
N ASP A 14 -23.47 -0.93 -4.72
CA ASP A 14 -23.53 -1.18 -6.16
C ASP A 14 -23.21 -2.64 -6.48
N TYR A 15 -22.24 -3.24 -5.77
CA TYR A 15 -21.91 -4.66 -5.93
C TYR A 15 -23.01 -5.58 -5.40
N ALA A 16 -23.63 -5.24 -4.28
CA ALA A 16 -24.78 -5.97 -3.75
C ALA A 16 -25.97 -5.94 -4.72
N ARG A 17 -26.28 -4.77 -5.30
CA ARG A 17 -27.31 -4.60 -6.32
C ARG A 17 -27.01 -5.35 -7.61
N ALA A 18 -25.74 -5.46 -7.98
CA ALA A 18 -25.30 -6.20 -9.16
C ALA A 18 -25.13 -7.71 -8.92
N GLY A 19 -25.34 -8.20 -7.69
CA GLY A 19 -25.16 -9.61 -7.32
C GLY A 19 -23.70 -10.07 -7.34
N VAL A 20 -22.73 -9.15 -7.26
CA VAL A 20 -21.29 -9.46 -7.30
C VAL A 20 -20.79 -9.75 -5.88
N PRO A 21 -20.32 -10.98 -5.58
CA PRO A 21 -19.87 -11.34 -4.23
C PRO A 21 -18.46 -10.79 -3.94
N MET A 22 -18.38 -9.52 -3.55
CA MET A 22 -17.15 -8.91 -3.02
C MET A 22 -17.05 -9.09 -1.50
N LEU A 23 -15.84 -9.07 -0.93
CA LEU A 23 -15.63 -9.22 0.52
C LEU A 23 -16.53 -8.34 1.40
N PRO A 24 -16.76 -7.04 1.10
CA PRO A 24 -17.67 -6.24 1.92
C PRO A 24 -19.13 -6.71 1.83
N VAL A 25 -19.54 -7.34 0.73
CA VAL A 25 -20.88 -7.90 0.52
C VAL A 25 -21.03 -9.25 1.25
N VAL A 26 -19.99 -10.09 1.25
CA VAL A 26 -20.05 -11.46 1.80
C VAL A 26 -19.66 -11.52 3.29
N LYS A 27 -18.67 -10.74 3.70
CA LYS A 27 -18.05 -10.76 5.05
C LYS A 27 -18.30 -9.48 5.84
N GLY A 28 -18.90 -8.46 5.21
CA GLY A 28 -19.14 -7.16 5.81
C GLY A 28 -17.97 -6.18 5.69
N ALA A 29 -18.29 -4.91 5.90
CA ALA A 29 -17.35 -3.79 5.79
C ALA A 29 -16.20 -3.89 6.81
N ASP A 30 -16.46 -4.33 8.03
CA ASP A 30 -15.46 -4.44 9.10
C ASP A 30 -14.41 -5.52 8.84
N ALA A 31 -14.82 -6.68 8.34
CA ALA A 31 -13.90 -7.73 7.91
C ALA A 31 -13.01 -7.24 6.76
N THR A 32 -13.57 -6.45 5.84
CA THR A 32 -12.84 -5.86 4.71
C THR A 32 -11.80 -4.84 5.19
N ARG A 33 -12.15 -3.98 6.16
CA ARG A 33 -11.21 -3.03 6.79
C ARG A 33 -10.06 -3.73 7.51
N LEU A 34 -10.35 -4.83 8.22
CA LEU A 34 -9.31 -5.62 8.88
C LEU A 34 -8.35 -6.25 7.86
N GLN A 35 -8.88 -6.81 6.78
CA GLN A 35 -8.07 -7.36 5.69
C GLN A 35 -7.19 -6.27 5.06
N ILE A 36 -7.74 -5.08 4.81
CA ILE A 36 -6.96 -3.92 4.35
C ILE A 36 -5.79 -3.65 5.27
N LEU A 37 -6.00 -3.60 6.59
CA LEU A 37 -4.94 -3.35 7.56
C LEU A 37 -3.86 -4.43 7.52
N ILE A 38 -4.26 -5.71 7.54
CA ILE A 38 -3.33 -6.85 7.51
C ILE A 38 -2.50 -6.83 6.22
N TYR A 39 -3.14 -6.68 5.06
CA TYR A 39 -2.43 -6.59 3.79
C TYR A 39 -1.50 -5.37 3.73
N SER A 40 -1.88 -4.25 4.34
CA SER A 40 -1.04 -3.04 4.39
C SER A 40 0.21 -3.24 5.23
N LEU A 41 0.09 -3.91 6.37
CA LEU A 41 1.22 -4.26 7.24
C LEU A 41 2.19 -5.24 6.57
N ILE A 42 1.69 -6.13 5.72
CA ILE A 42 2.53 -7.04 4.93
C ILE A 42 3.15 -6.31 3.72
N LEU A 43 2.41 -5.40 3.09
CA LEU A 43 2.87 -4.68 1.89
C LEU A 43 4.00 -3.70 2.20
N ALA A 44 3.98 -3.04 3.36
CA ALA A 44 5.03 -2.11 3.77
C ALA A 44 6.45 -2.72 3.75
N PRO A 45 6.74 -3.85 4.41
CA PRO A 45 8.05 -4.50 4.33
C PRO A 45 8.31 -5.13 2.95
N LEU A 46 7.28 -5.63 2.26
CA LEU A 46 7.44 -6.13 0.88
C LEU A 46 7.89 -5.02 -0.09
N GLY A 47 7.50 -3.77 0.14
CA GLY A 47 7.95 -2.62 -0.64
C GLY A 47 9.45 -2.35 -0.52
N MET A 48 10.11 -2.84 0.54
CA MET A 48 11.55 -2.72 0.73
C MET A 48 12.35 -3.82 0.01
N LEU A 49 11.68 -4.86 -0.52
CA LEU A 49 12.35 -5.97 -1.21
C LEU A 49 13.27 -5.52 -2.36
N PRO A 50 12.91 -4.54 -3.21
CA PRO A 50 13.82 -4.09 -4.28
C PRO A 50 15.15 -3.53 -3.75
N ALA A 51 15.16 -2.88 -2.58
CA ALA A 51 16.39 -2.46 -1.92
C ALA A 51 17.19 -3.68 -1.42
N LEU A 52 16.54 -4.68 -0.83
CA LEU A 52 17.20 -5.89 -0.32
C LEU A 52 17.77 -6.76 -1.44
N LEU A 53 17.12 -6.79 -2.60
CA LEU A 53 17.58 -7.54 -3.77
C LEU A 53 18.71 -6.82 -4.54
N GLY A 54 19.09 -5.60 -4.13
CA GLY A 54 20.13 -4.82 -4.79
C GLY A 54 19.67 -4.05 -6.03
N PHE A 55 18.35 -3.95 -6.27
CA PHE A 55 17.80 -3.13 -7.35
C PHE A 55 17.60 -1.66 -6.97
N GLY A 56 17.54 -1.36 -5.66
CA GLY A 56 17.40 0.00 -5.13
C GLY A 56 18.53 0.35 -4.16
N GLY A 57 18.99 1.59 -4.21
CA GLY A 57 20.03 2.13 -3.35
C GLY A 57 19.50 2.61 -2.00
N VAL A 58 20.35 3.35 -1.28
CA VAL A 58 20.01 3.93 0.04
C VAL A 58 18.83 4.89 -0.05
N LEU A 59 18.71 5.65 -1.16
CA LEU A 59 17.60 6.57 -1.36
C LEU A 59 16.29 5.79 -1.49
N TYR A 60 16.26 4.71 -2.29
CA TYR A 60 15.10 3.83 -2.35
C TYR A 60 14.75 3.20 -1.00
N ALA A 61 15.74 2.74 -0.22
CA ALA A 61 15.51 2.15 1.09
C ALA A 61 14.84 3.13 2.06
N VAL A 62 15.32 4.37 2.13
CA VAL A 62 14.74 5.42 2.99
C VAL A 62 13.35 5.81 2.50
N CYS A 63 13.18 6.04 1.19
CA CYS A 63 11.88 6.39 0.61
C CYS A 63 10.85 5.29 0.84
N SER A 64 11.17 4.04 0.52
CA SER A 64 10.26 2.89 0.70
C SER A 64 9.85 2.69 2.15
N PHE A 65 10.76 2.90 3.11
CA PHE A 65 10.44 2.87 4.53
C PHE A 65 9.45 3.96 4.94
N VAL A 66 9.69 5.22 4.55
CA VAL A 66 8.80 6.36 4.87
C VAL A 66 7.44 6.18 4.22
N LEU A 67 7.41 5.81 2.94
CA LEU A 67 6.19 5.55 2.20
C LEU A 67 5.41 4.37 2.80
N GLY A 68 6.10 3.31 3.21
CA GLY A 68 5.48 2.14 3.84
C GLY A 68 4.88 2.47 5.22
N ALA A 69 5.59 3.26 6.03
CA ALA A 69 5.08 3.73 7.32
C ALA A 69 3.82 4.58 7.17
N LEU A 70 3.82 5.53 6.22
CA LEU A 70 2.64 6.33 5.89
C LEU A 70 1.48 5.48 5.38
N PHE A 71 1.77 4.44 4.57
CA PHE A 71 0.76 3.49 4.10
C PHE A 71 0.02 2.82 5.26
N VAL A 72 0.76 2.39 6.29
CA VAL A 72 0.18 1.79 7.50
C VAL A 72 -0.64 2.81 8.28
N VAL A 73 -0.22 4.07 8.38
CA VAL A 73 -1.01 5.13 9.03
C VAL A 73 -2.37 5.32 8.35
N PHE A 74 -2.41 5.37 7.02
CA PHE A 74 -3.67 5.44 6.28
C PHE A 74 -4.54 4.19 6.48
N ALA A 75 -3.92 3.00 6.54
CA ALA A 75 -4.64 1.75 6.78
C ALA A 75 -5.26 1.70 8.18
N VAL A 76 -4.53 2.17 9.20
CA VAL A 76 -5.03 2.31 10.57
C VAL A 76 -6.16 3.33 10.64
N ALA A 77 -6.05 4.47 9.96
CA ALA A 77 -7.13 5.44 9.87
C ALA A 77 -8.39 4.83 9.23
N CYS A 78 -8.24 4.08 8.14
CA CYS A 78 -9.33 3.35 7.50
C CYS A 78 -9.96 2.25 8.38
N TYR A 79 -9.19 1.68 9.31
CA TYR A 79 -9.69 0.70 10.27
C TYR A 79 -10.44 1.33 11.46
N ARG A 80 -9.98 2.52 11.90
CA ARG A 80 -10.58 3.27 13.01
C ARG A 80 -11.88 3.98 12.60
N GLU A 81 -11.90 4.57 11.41
CA GLU A 81 -13.08 5.25 10.88
C GLU A 81 -14.06 4.26 10.26
N ARG A 82 -15.18 4.01 10.96
CA ARG A 82 -16.13 2.95 10.60
C ARG A 82 -17.48 3.44 10.11
N VAL A 83 -17.86 4.70 10.39
CA VAL A 83 -19.21 5.22 10.19
C VAL A 83 -19.19 6.58 9.49
N GLY A 84 -20.14 6.79 8.58
CA GLY A 84 -20.39 8.08 7.93
C GLY A 84 -19.33 8.49 6.91
N GLU A 85 -19.36 9.76 6.52
CA GLU A 85 -18.48 10.31 5.48
C GLU A 85 -16.98 10.20 5.81
N ALA A 86 -16.64 10.13 7.10
CA ALA A 86 -15.25 9.95 7.55
C ALA A 86 -14.68 8.59 7.11
N ALA A 87 -15.48 7.53 7.18
CA ALA A 87 -15.07 6.19 6.75
C ALA A 87 -14.84 6.13 5.24
N ASP A 88 -15.72 6.74 4.45
CA ASP A 88 -15.58 6.82 2.99
C ASP A 88 -14.36 7.62 2.58
N ARG A 89 -14.11 8.75 3.27
CA ARG A 89 -12.93 9.58 3.05
C ARG A 89 -11.64 8.82 3.36
N ALA A 90 -11.60 8.09 4.47
CA ALA A 90 -10.45 7.27 4.83
C ALA A 90 -10.16 6.17 3.80
N ALA A 91 -11.21 5.48 3.31
CA ALA A 91 -11.07 4.48 2.25
C ALA A 91 -10.59 5.10 0.93
N LYS A 92 -11.13 6.26 0.53
CA LYS A 92 -10.67 7.01 -0.67
C LYS A 92 -9.22 7.44 -0.55
N HIS A 93 -8.82 7.99 0.59
CA HIS A 93 -7.44 8.42 0.83
C HIS A 93 -6.48 7.24 0.77
N LEU A 94 -6.80 6.12 1.41
CA LEU A 94 -5.98 4.92 1.36
C LEU A 94 -5.84 4.38 -0.07
N PHE A 95 -6.94 4.37 -0.83
CA PHE A 95 -6.93 3.99 -2.24
C PHE A 95 -6.00 4.89 -3.06
N ALA A 96 -6.17 6.22 -2.97
CA ALA A 96 -5.37 7.18 -3.72
C ALA A 96 -3.89 7.08 -3.33
N TYR A 97 -3.61 6.96 -2.03
CA TYR A 97 -2.27 6.79 -1.51
C TYR A 97 -1.63 5.49 -1.99
N SER A 98 -2.39 4.40 -2.16
CA SER A 98 -1.85 3.13 -2.69
C SER A 98 -1.35 3.22 -4.12
N VAL A 99 -2.03 3.98 -4.98
CA VAL A 99 -1.60 4.23 -6.35
C VAL A 99 -0.37 5.13 -6.35
N LEU A 100 -0.39 6.20 -5.55
CA LEU A 100 0.74 7.11 -5.39
C LEU A 100 1.98 6.39 -4.82
N TYR A 101 1.80 5.53 -3.83
CA TYR A 101 2.85 4.72 -3.22
C TYR A 101 3.58 3.89 -4.26
N LEU A 102 2.85 3.12 -5.06
CA LEU A 102 3.43 2.27 -6.11
C LEU A 102 4.14 3.12 -7.17
N PHE A 103 3.51 4.22 -7.60
CA PHE A 103 4.08 5.14 -8.57
C PHE A 103 5.40 5.75 -8.08
N LEU A 104 5.44 6.21 -6.83
CA LEU A 104 6.62 6.80 -6.23
C LEU A 104 7.76 5.78 -6.05
N LEU A 105 7.46 4.54 -5.65
CA LEU A 105 8.48 3.50 -5.57
C LEU A 105 9.14 3.27 -6.94
N PHE A 106 8.34 3.14 -8.01
CA PHE A 106 8.90 3.00 -9.36
C PHE A 106 9.64 4.24 -9.83
N ALA A 107 9.13 5.44 -9.53
CA ALA A 107 9.80 6.68 -9.89
C ALA A 107 11.17 6.79 -9.21
N VAL A 108 11.29 6.43 -7.93
CA VAL A 108 12.57 6.46 -7.21
C VAL A 108 13.56 5.46 -7.80
N ILE A 109 13.15 4.22 -8.11
CA ILE A 109 14.03 3.24 -8.78
C ILE A 109 14.49 3.76 -10.15
N LEU A 110 13.58 4.32 -10.94
CA LEU A 110 13.89 4.82 -12.27
C LEU A 110 14.86 6.01 -12.22
N VAL A 111 14.71 6.88 -11.22
CA VAL A 111 15.66 7.97 -10.96
C VAL A 111 17.01 7.41 -10.53
N GLU A 112 17.08 6.51 -9.55
CA GLU A 112 18.37 5.94 -9.13
C GLU A 112 19.11 5.26 -10.31
N GLN A 113 18.41 4.43 -11.09
CA GLN A 113 18.99 3.75 -12.25
C GLN A 113 19.33 4.71 -13.39
N GLY A 114 18.45 5.67 -13.69
CA GLY A 114 18.64 6.63 -14.78
C GLY A 114 19.79 7.61 -14.53
N PHE A 115 20.07 7.94 -13.27
CA PHE A 115 21.19 8.80 -12.87
C PHE A 115 22.46 8.01 -12.53
N GLY A 116 22.47 6.68 -12.69
CA GLY A 116 23.64 5.84 -12.40
C GLY A 116 24.10 5.94 -10.94
N ILE A 117 23.15 6.17 -10.01
CA ILE A 117 23.44 6.25 -8.59
C ILE A 117 23.56 4.82 -8.05
N ASP A 118 24.61 4.10 -8.47
CA ASP A 118 24.98 2.78 -7.95
C ASP A 118 25.56 2.87 -6.50
N GLY A 119 25.50 4.07 -5.90
CA GLY A 119 26.27 4.48 -4.73
C GLY A 119 25.86 3.90 -3.37
N GLY A 120 25.18 2.76 -3.33
CA GLY A 120 24.79 2.18 -2.05
C GLY A 120 24.05 0.86 -2.12
N ALA A 121 24.50 -0.07 -2.97
CA ALA A 121 24.16 -1.48 -2.74
C ALA A 121 24.47 -1.79 -1.27
N LEU A 122 23.46 -2.18 -0.49
CA LEU A 122 23.69 -2.60 0.90
C LEU A 122 24.74 -3.73 0.83
N PRO A 123 25.94 -3.55 1.39
CA PRO A 123 27.05 -4.51 1.20
C PRO A 123 26.80 -5.86 1.88
N LEU A 124 25.67 -6.02 2.56
CA LEU A 124 25.43 -7.11 3.50
C LEU A 124 25.08 -8.47 2.86
N ILE A 125 24.71 -8.53 1.58
CA ILE A 125 24.19 -9.79 0.98
C ILE A 125 25.10 -10.36 -0.12
N TRP A 126 26.02 -9.58 -0.67
CA TRP A 126 26.89 -10.00 -1.79
C TRP A 126 28.37 -10.17 -1.40
N ALA A 127 28.70 -10.05 -0.11
CA ALA A 127 30.07 -10.12 0.41
C ALA A 127 30.47 -11.50 0.97
N SER A 128 29.74 -12.57 0.68
CA SER A 128 30.05 -13.95 1.13
C SER A 128 30.12 -14.93 -0.03
#